data_AF-A0AAV6L399-F1
#
_entry.id   AF-A0AAV6L399-F1
#
_cell.length_a   1.000
_cell.length_b   1.000
_cell.length_c   1.000
_cell.angle_alpha   90.00
_cell.angle_beta   90.00
_cell.angle_gamma   90.00
#
_symmetry.space_group_name_H-M   'P 1'
#
loop_
_entity.id
_entity.type
_entity.pdbx_description
1 polymer ?
#
loop_
_entity_poly.entity_id
_entity_poly.type
_entity_poly.pdbx_seq_one_letter_code
_entity_poly.pdbx_strand_id
1 'polypeptide(L)'
;MFDTTEQEELVRSLEKNQAQQSRLWRGVFAAILCCYSGFLIYSIYKQALSPWELRYHAYFMDEVDSWIVISADWAAVVACSIAIAGLLIDSKYHRRWLWYSCFGGLSVAVFWLYHMLRLPRFRWDVVWLPLGPLCGAGICLYVDHLLDESSEEVRKLRGYMYSYKAM
;
A
#
# COMPACT_ATOMS: atom_id res chain seq x y z
N MET A 1 20.07 33.50 21.90
CA MET A 1 21.00 32.71 21.07
C MET A 1 20.72 31.27 21.46
N PHE A 2 20.07 30.51 20.59
CA PHE A 2 19.78 29.10 20.89
C PHE A 2 21.12 28.40 21.06
N ASP A 3 21.31 27.67 22.16
CA ASP A 3 22.60 27.05 22.44
C ASP A 3 22.85 25.97 21.39
N THR A 4 24.03 25.99 20.76
CA THR A 4 24.31 25.14 19.59
C THR A 4 24.19 23.64 19.92
N THR A 5 24.44 23.29 21.18
CA THR A 5 24.22 21.98 21.80
C THR A 5 22.75 21.60 21.84
N GLU A 6 21.87 22.49 22.28
CA GLU A 6 20.42 22.25 22.30
C GLU A 6 19.87 22.05 20.88
N GLN A 7 20.40 22.78 19.89
CA GLN A 7 19.99 22.61 18.50
C GLN A 7 20.45 21.28 17.90
N GLU A 8 21.68 20.82 18.21
CA GLU A 8 22.19 19.51 17.80
C GLU A 8 21.39 18.36 18.43
N GLU A 9 21.04 18.48 19.72
CA GLU A 9 20.20 17.50 20.42
C GLU A 9 18.78 17.44 19.83
N LEU A 10 18.21 18.59 19.49
CA LEU A 10 16.88 18.67 18.89
C LEU A 10 16.86 18.02 17.51
N VAL A 11 17.83 18.31 16.64
CA VAL A 11 17.97 17.65 15.32
C VAL A 11 18.14 16.14 15.48
N ARG A 12 19.00 15.69 16.39
CA ARG A 12 19.23 14.25 16.63
C ARG A 12 17.97 13.56 17.18
N SER A 13 17.18 14.25 18.01
CA SER A 13 15.90 13.74 18.51
C SER A 13 14.86 13.61 17.41
N LEU A 14 14.81 14.56 16.47
CA LEU A 14 13.92 14.53 15.31
C LEU A 14 14.26 13.37 14.38
N GLU A 15 15.53 13.15 14.07
CA GLU A 15 15.97 12.00 13.25
C GLU A 15 15.56 10.66 13.87
N LYS A 16 15.77 10.51 15.18
CA LYS A 16 15.42 9.29 15.89
C LYS A 16 13.90 9.06 15.92
N ASN A 17 13.12 10.11 16.17
CA ASN A 17 11.66 10.04 16.16
C ASN A 17 11.11 9.73 14.77
N GLN A 18 11.65 10.35 13.71
CA GLN A 18 11.25 10.07 12.33
C GLN A 18 11.57 8.63 11.93
N ALA A 19 12.77 8.12 12.23
CA ALA A 19 13.13 6.73 11.94
C ALA A 19 12.22 5.73 12.67
N GLN A 20 11.82 6.04 13.91
CA GLN A 20 10.92 5.21 14.69
C GLN A 20 9.48 5.28 14.16
N GLN A 21 8.96 6.47 13.85
CA GLN A 21 7.64 6.64 13.26
C GLN A 21 7.54 5.97 11.88
N SER A 22 8.58 6.10 11.06
CA SER A 22 8.71 5.41 9.77
C SER A 22 8.51 3.90 9.91
N ARG A 23 9.25 3.27 10.83
CA ARG A 23 9.16 1.82 11.06
C ARG A 23 7.79 1.40 11.61
N LEU A 24 7.22 2.18 12.53
CA LEU A 24 5.90 1.90 13.08
C LEU A 24 4.81 1.95 12.01
N TRP A 25 4.79 3.01 11.20
CA TRP A 25 3.81 3.15 10.12
C TRP A 25 3.98 2.07 9.05
N ARG A 26 5.22 1.79 8.60
CA ARG A 26 5.48 0.69 7.66
C ARG A 26 4.98 -0.66 8.20
N GLY A 27 5.15 -0.92 9.50
CA GLY A 27 4.65 -2.13 10.16
C GLY A 27 3.11 -2.19 10.23
N VAL A 28 2.45 -1.11 10.60
CA VAL A 28 0.98 -1.03 10.67
C VAL A 28 0.36 -1.26 9.29
N PHE A 29 0.86 -0.61 8.24
CA PHE A 29 0.34 -0.79 6.89
C PHE A 29 0.61 -2.20 6.34
N ALA A 30 1.80 -2.77 6.62
CA ALA A 30 2.08 -4.15 6.29
C ALA A 30 1.10 -5.13 6.97
N ALA A 31 0.77 -4.90 8.25
CA ALA A 31 -0.21 -5.72 8.97
C ALA A 31 -1.62 -5.60 8.37
N ILE A 32 -2.05 -4.39 8.00
CA ILE A 32 -3.34 -4.16 7.33
C ILE A 32 -3.40 -4.90 5.99
N LEU A 33 -2.35 -4.80 5.17
CA LEU A 33 -2.25 -5.52 3.89
C LEU A 33 -2.21 -7.04 4.06
N CYS A 34 -1.54 -7.53 5.11
CA CYS A 34 -1.56 -8.96 5.46
C CYS A 34 -2.97 -9.43 5.79
N CYS A 35 -3.71 -8.68 6.62
CA CYS A 35 -5.11 -9.00 6.93
C CYS A 35 -5.99 -9.02 5.68
N TYR A 36 -5.82 -8.04 4.79
CA TYR A 36 -6.54 -7.97 3.53
C TYR A 36 -6.22 -9.14 2.60
N SER A 37 -4.93 -9.49 2.46
CA SER A 37 -4.48 -10.65 1.68
C SER A 37 -5.07 -11.96 2.24
N GLY A 38 -5.09 -12.13 3.57
CA GLY A 38 -5.72 -13.28 4.21
C GLY A 38 -7.23 -13.37 3.94
N PHE A 39 -7.93 -12.23 3.93
CA PHE A 39 -9.34 -12.17 3.56
C PHE A 39 -9.57 -12.58 2.10
N LEU A 40 -8.73 -12.12 1.17
CA LEU A 40 -8.80 -12.51 -0.24
C LEU A 40 -8.55 -14.01 -0.43
N ILE A 41 -7.55 -14.57 0.25
CA ILE A 41 -7.27 -16.02 0.22
C ILE A 41 -8.50 -16.80 0.73
N TYR A 42 -9.10 -16.38 1.84
CA TYR A 42 -10.33 -17.00 2.35
C TYR A 42 -11.48 -16.92 1.32
N SER A 43 -11.64 -15.77 0.66
CA SER A 43 -12.62 -15.58 -0.41
C SER A 43 -12.39 -16.53 -1.59
N ILE A 44 -11.13 -16.70 -2.03
CA ILE A 44 -10.75 -17.65 -3.08
C ILE A 44 -11.12 -19.09 -2.70
N TYR A 45 -10.77 -19.51 -1.48
CA TYR A 45 -11.11 -20.86 -1.00
C TYR A 45 -12.62 -21.09 -0.98
N LYS A 46 -13.39 -20.10 -0.49
CA LYS A 46 -14.86 -20.13 -0.50
C LYS A 46 -15.41 -20.23 -1.92
N GLN A 47 -14.89 -19.45 -2.86
CA GLN A 47 -15.32 -19.46 -4.27
C GLN A 47 -14.97 -20.79 -4.97
N ALA A 48 -13.86 -21.42 -4.61
CA ALA A 48 -13.44 -22.71 -5.17
C ALA A 48 -14.24 -23.90 -4.61
N LEU A 49 -14.59 -23.89 -3.32
CA LEU A 49 -15.36 -24.95 -2.65
C LEU A 49 -16.87 -24.83 -2.85
N SER A 50 -17.38 -23.60 -2.96
CA SER A 50 -18.82 -23.31 -3.04
C SER A 50 -19.03 -22.15 -4.03
N PRO A 51 -18.99 -22.43 -5.35
CA PRO A 51 -19.06 -21.40 -6.36
C PRO A 51 -20.34 -20.58 -6.22
N TRP A 52 -20.20 -19.25 -6.23
CA TRP A 52 -21.30 -18.28 -6.19
C TRP A 52 -22.09 -18.19 -4.87
N GLU A 53 -21.62 -18.82 -3.80
CA GLU A 53 -22.23 -18.66 -2.47
C GLU A 53 -21.97 -17.26 -1.88
N LEU A 54 -20.89 -16.61 -2.30
CA LEU A 54 -20.53 -15.25 -1.93
C LEU A 54 -21.31 -14.22 -2.76
N ARG A 55 -22.15 -13.41 -2.09
CA ARG A 55 -23.09 -12.48 -2.74
C ARG A 55 -22.43 -11.54 -3.75
N TYR A 56 -21.19 -11.10 -3.52
CA TYR A 56 -20.49 -10.16 -4.40
C TYR A 56 -19.85 -10.84 -5.63
N HIS A 57 -19.43 -12.10 -5.53
CA HIS A 57 -18.96 -12.89 -6.68
C HIS A 57 -20.14 -13.40 -7.52
N ALA A 58 -21.25 -13.78 -6.89
CA ALA A 58 -22.49 -14.26 -7.53
C ALA A 58 -23.05 -13.30 -8.59
N TYR A 59 -22.75 -12.02 -8.49
CA TYR A 59 -23.23 -11.02 -9.44
C TYR A 59 -22.55 -11.08 -10.80
N PHE A 60 -21.37 -11.67 -10.88
CA PHE A 60 -20.62 -11.84 -12.12
C PHE A 60 -20.88 -13.21 -12.78
N MET A 61 -21.77 -14.03 -12.21
CA MET A 61 -22.00 -15.42 -12.64
C MET A 61 -22.40 -15.56 -14.11
N ASP A 62 -23.17 -14.62 -14.66
CA ASP A 62 -23.62 -14.66 -16.05
C ASP A 62 -22.59 -14.08 -17.05
N GLU A 63 -21.59 -13.33 -16.58
CA GLU A 63 -20.65 -12.61 -17.47
C GLU A 63 -19.19 -13.08 -17.36
N VAL A 64 -18.80 -13.70 -16.24
CA VAL A 64 -17.39 -13.99 -15.93
C VAL A 64 -17.28 -15.40 -15.39
N ASP A 65 -16.42 -16.23 -15.99
CA ASP A 65 -16.13 -17.57 -15.46
C ASP A 65 -15.53 -17.50 -14.06
N SER A 66 -15.90 -18.45 -13.19
CA SER A 66 -15.38 -18.54 -11.82
C SER A 66 -13.84 -18.57 -11.78
N TRP A 67 -13.21 -19.15 -12.80
CA TRP A 67 -11.75 -19.19 -12.94
C TRP A 67 -11.12 -17.82 -13.12
N ILE A 68 -11.78 -16.93 -13.86
CA ILE A 68 -11.30 -15.56 -14.10
C ILE A 68 -11.33 -14.78 -12.78
N VAL A 69 -12.38 -14.94 -11.98
CA VAL A 69 -12.49 -14.31 -10.67
C VAL A 69 -11.41 -14.79 -9.71
N ILE A 70 -11.20 -16.11 -9.64
CA ILE A 70 -10.11 -16.71 -8.85
C ILE A 70 -8.75 -16.14 -9.29
N SER A 71 -8.50 -16.03 -10.60
CA SER A 71 -7.24 -15.50 -11.12
C SER A 71 -7.00 -14.03 -10.76
N ALA A 72 -8.06 -13.20 -10.77
CA ALA A 72 -7.99 -11.80 -10.40
C ALA A 72 -7.72 -11.62 -8.89
N ASP A 73 -8.37 -12.43 -8.06
CA ASP A 73 -8.14 -12.43 -6.60
C ASP A 73 -6.71 -12.89 -6.27
N TRP A 74 -6.18 -13.90 -6.98
CA TRP A 74 -4.77 -14.30 -6.87
C TRP A 74 -3.80 -13.19 -7.29
N ALA A 75 -4.10 -12.47 -8.38
CA ALA A 75 -3.29 -11.33 -8.80
C ALA A 75 -3.27 -10.21 -7.74
N ALA A 76 -4.40 -9.95 -7.07
CA ALA A 76 -4.48 -9.02 -5.96
C ALA A 76 -3.62 -9.47 -4.77
N VAL A 77 -3.67 -10.75 -4.39
CA VAL A 77 -2.83 -11.34 -3.33
C VAL A 77 -1.35 -11.19 -3.65
N VAL A 78 -0.94 -11.45 -4.89
CA VAL A 78 0.45 -11.26 -5.34
C VAL A 78 0.85 -9.78 -5.25
N ALA A 79 0.01 -8.86 -5.72
CA ALA A 79 0.27 -7.43 -5.65
C ALA A 79 0.43 -6.95 -4.19
N CYS A 80 -0.43 -7.40 -3.27
CA CYS A 80 -0.33 -7.12 -1.84
C CYS A 80 0.95 -7.71 -1.22
N SER A 81 1.32 -8.93 -1.60
CA SER A 81 2.55 -9.59 -1.12
C SER A 81 3.81 -8.80 -1.52
N ILE A 82 3.84 -8.28 -2.75
CA ILE A 82 4.91 -7.43 -3.26
C ILE A 82 4.96 -6.09 -2.50
N ALA A 83 3.81 -5.49 -2.17
CA ALA A 83 3.76 -4.28 -1.32
C ALA A 83 4.30 -4.53 0.09
N ILE A 84 3.90 -5.64 0.73
CA ILE A 84 4.38 -6.03 2.06
C ILE A 84 5.90 -6.25 2.02
N ALA A 85 6.41 -6.95 1.00
CA ALA A 85 7.84 -7.14 0.82
C ALA A 85 8.58 -5.81 0.61
N GLY A 86 8.03 -4.88 -0.18
CA GLY A 86 8.59 -3.53 -0.31
C GLY A 86 8.65 -2.79 1.02
N LEU A 87 7.55 -2.77 1.77
CA LEU A 87 7.46 -2.08 3.06
C LEU A 87 8.45 -2.62 4.11
N LEU A 88 8.69 -3.93 4.14
CA LEU A 88 9.53 -4.59 5.14
C LEU A 88 11.02 -4.66 4.75
N ILE A 89 11.32 -4.72 3.45
CA ILE A 89 12.70 -4.85 2.96
C ILE A 89 13.27 -3.45 2.70
N ASP A 90 14.10 -2.98 3.64
CA ASP A 90 14.79 -1.69 3.57
C ASP A 90 15.99 -1.74 2.60
N SER A 91 15.71 -2.04 1.32
CA SER A 91 16.71 -2.15 0.26
C SER A 91 16.60 -0.98 -0.70
N LYS A 92 17.71 -0.61 -1.37
CA LYS A 92 17.78 0.40 -2.45
C LYS A 92 16.72 0.22 -3.54
N TYR A 93 16.11 -0.96 -3.64
CA TYR A 93 15.08 -1.29 -4.61
C TYR A 93 13.63 -1.17 -4.10
N HIS A 94 13.41 -0.90 -2.80
CA HIS A 94 12.09 -0.74 -2.16
C HIS A 94 11.09 0.08 -3.01
N ARG A 95 11.51 1.25 -3.49
CA ARG A 95 10.68 2.13 -4.31
C ARG A 95 10.21 1.46 -5.61
N ARG A 96 11.04 0.64 -6.27
CA ARG A 96 10.62 -0.13 -7.46
C ARG A 96 9.60 -1.19 -7.10
N TRP A 97 9.74 -1.88 -5.96
CA TRP A 97 8.77 -2.88 -5.50
C TRP A 97 7.41 -2.26 -5.21
N LEU A 98 7.38 -1.08 -4.57
CA LEU A 98 6.14 -0.32 -4.39
C LEU A 98 5.51 0.10 -5.72
N TRP A 99 6.31 0.58 -6.68
CA TRP A 99 5.80 0.92 -8.01
C TRP A 99 5.22 -0.30 -8.74
N TYR A 100 5.90 -1.46 -8.69
CA TYR A 100 5.37 -2.70 -9.29
C TYR A 100 4.07 -3.15 -8.64
N SER A 101 3.98 -3.07 -7.31
CA SER A 101 2.72 -3.35 -6.59
C SER A 101 1.62 -2.38 -7.02
N CYS A 102 1.93 -1.10 -7.20
CA CYS A 102 0.97 -0.10 -7.66
C CYS A 102 0.48 -0.36 -9.09
N PHE A 103 1.37 -0.70 -10.02
CA PHE A 103 0.96 -1.08 -11.38
C PHE A 103 0.11 -2.36 -11.39
N GLY A 104 0.46 -3.35 -10.56
CA GLY A 104 -0.33 -4.57 -10.37
C GLY A 104 -1.72 -4.27 -9.82
N GLY A 105 -1.79 -3.49 -8.74
CA GLY A 105 -3.04 -3.05 -8.12
C GLY A 105 -3.92 -2.22 -9.06
N LEU A 106 -3.32 -1.33 -9.87
CA LEU A 106 -4.04 -0.55 -10.88
C LEU A 106 -4.63 -1.44 -11.96
N SER A 107 -3.88 -2.45 -12.43
CA SER A 107 -4.34 -3.38 -13.46
C SER A 107 -5.53 -4.21 -12.96
N VAL A 108 -5.47 -4.68 -11.71
CA VAL A 108 -6.57 -5.39 -11.04
C VAL A 108 -7.78 -4.46 -10.84
N ALA A 109 -7.56 -3.21 -10.44
CA ALA A 109 -8.65 -2.26 -10.25
C ALA A 109 -9.35 -1.89 -11.57
N VAL A 110 -8.60 -1.66 -12.64
CA VAL A 110 -9.15 -1.39 -13.98
C VAL A 110 -9.93 -2.60 -14.49
N PHE A 111 -9.42 -3.82 -14.28
CA PHE A 111 -10.12 -5.04 -14.64
C PHE A 111 -11.49 -5.14 -13.95
N TRP A 112 -11.54 -4.97 -12.62
CA TRP A 112 -12.78 -5.01 -11.86
C TRP A 112 -13.74 -3.87 -12.21
N LEU A 113 -13.21 -2.66 -12.43
CA LEU A 113 -14.01 -1.49 -12.80
C LEU A 113 -14.62 -1.64 -14.20
N TYR A 114 -13.87 -2.22 -15.15
CA TYR A 114 -14.37 -2.54 -16.48
C TYR A 114 -15.56 -3.53 -16.41
N HIS A 115 -15.42 -4.62 -15.65
CA HIS A 115 -16.51 -5.58 -15.46
C HIS A 115 -17.69 -4.97 -14.69
N MET A 116 -17.43 -4.06 -13.75
CA MET A 116 -18.47 -3.33 -13.02
C MET A 116 -19.33 -2.44 -13.92
N LEU A 117 -18.71 -1.77 -14.90
CA LEU A 117 -19.41 -0.91 -15.85
C LEU A 117 -20.21 -1.70 -16.89
N ARG A 118 -19.85 -2.97 -17.11
CA ARG A 118 -20.53 -3.85 -18.04
C ARG A 118 -21.83 -4.45 -17.47
N LEU A 119 -21.92 -4.53 -16.15
CA LEU A 119 -23.12 -4.97 -15.44
C LEU A 119 -24.33 -4.05 -15.71
N PRO A 120 -25.53 -4.62 -15.95
CA PRO A 120 -26.74 -3.84 -16.26
C PRO A 120 -27.26 -2.99 -15.10
N ARG A 121 -26.81 -3.24 -13.86
CA ARG A 121 -27.07 -2.41 -12.69
C ARG A 121 -25.78 -2.16 -11.92
N PHE A 122 -25.37 -0.89 -11.87
CA PHE A 122 -24.25 -0.43 -11.06
C PHE A 122 -24.57 -0.63 -9.57
N ARG A 123 -23.75 -1.41 -8.87
CA ARG A 123 -23.95 -1.73 -7.44
C ARG A 123 -22.78 -1.31 -6.58
N TRP A 124 -23.03 -0.34 -5.73
CA TRP A 124 -22.03 0.23 -4.82
C TRP A 124 -21.42 -0.76 -3.83
N ASP A 125 -22.11 -1.86 -3.50
CA ASP A 125 -21.62 -2.89 -2.57
C ASP A 125 -20.34 -3.60 -3.04
N VAL A 126 -20.06 -3.58 -4.34
CA VAL A 126 -18.94 -4.28 -4.97
C VAL A 126 -17.79 -3.32 -5.29
N VAL A 127 -17.96 -2.01 -5.06
CA VAL A 127 -16.95 -0.96 -5.33
C VAL A 127 -15.68 -1.17 -4.51
N TRP A 128 -15.77 -1.88 -3.39
CA TRP A 128 -14.62 -2.18 -2.54
C TRP A 128 -13.58 -3.11 -3.21
N LEU A 129 -13.97 -3.93 -4.21
CA LEU A 129 -13.03 -4.81 -4.93
C LEU A 129 -11.98 -4.03 -5.74
N PRO A 130 -12.35 -3.07 -6.61
CA PRO A 130 -11.35 -2.24 -7.30
C PRO A 130 -10.70 -1.21 -6.37
N LEU A 131 -11.42 -0.70 -5.36
CA LEU A 131 -10.84 0.28 -4.43
C LEU A 131 -9.81 -0.35 -3.48
N GLY A 132 -9.97 -1.58 -3.03
CA GLY A 132 -9.09 -2.19 -2.02
C GLY A 132 -7.61 -2.18 -2.40
N PRO A 133 -7.21 -2.79 -3.54
CA PRO A 133 -5.83 -2.81 -4.00
C PRO A 133 -5.31 -1.42 -4.38
N LEU A 134 -6.18 -0.56 -4.92
CA LEU A 134 -5.82 0.78 -5.38
C LEU A 134 -5.59 1.75 -4.21
N CYS A 135 -6.47 1.72 -3.20
CA CYS A 135 -6.29 2.43 -1.94
C CYS A 135 -5.07 1.90 -1.17
N GLY A 136 -4.88 0.58 -1.12
CA GLY A 136 -3.72 -0.04 -0.47
C GLY A 136 -2.41 0.43 -1.11
N ALA A 137 -2.28 0.35 -2.44
CA ALA A 137 -1.10 0.81 -3.15
C ALA A 137 -0.88 2.33 -3.04
N GLY A 138 -1.96 3.12 -3.17
CA GLY A 138 -1.90 4.58 -3.07
C GLY A 138 -1.45 5.06 -1.68
N ILE A 139 -1.99 4.47 -0.62
CA ILE A 139 -1.60 4.78 0.76
C ILE A 139 -0.14 4.39 1.01
N CYS A 140 0.32 3.25 0.48
CA CYS A 140 1.71 2.82 0.63
C CYS A 140 2.70 3.77 -0.07
N LEU A 141 2.37 4.25 -1.27
CA LEU A 141 3.18 5.25 -1.99
C LEU A 141 3.15 6.62 -1.29
N TYR A 142 2.00 7.02 -0.76
CA TYR A 142 1.86 8.28 -0.03
C TYR A 142 2.69 8.28 1.26
N VAL A 143 2.64 7.18 2.01
CA VAL A 143 3.45 7.00 3.23
C VAL A 143 4.94 6.98 2.88
N ASP A 144 5.34 6.29 1.81
CA ASP A 144 6.74 6.31 1.34
C ASP A 144 7.21 7.73 1.00
N HIS A 145 6.38 8.49 0.28
CA HIS A 145 6.69 9.86 -0.10
C HIS A 145 6.82 10.79 1.11
N LEU A 146 5.88 10.72 2.06
CA LEU A 146 5.93 11.49 3.30
C LEU A 146 7.20 11.18 4.11
N LEU A 147 7.62 9.92 4.15
CA LEU A 147 8.83 9.51 4.87
C LEU A 147 10.10 10.03 4.18
N ASP A 148 10.13 10.05 2.85
CA ASP A 148 11.24 10.59 2.06
C ASP A 148 11.37 12.11 2.26
N GLU A 149 10.26 12.85 2.14
CA GLU A 149 10.19 14.30 2.34
C GLU A 149 10.63 14.69 3.76
N SER A 150 10.10 13.99 4.76
CA SER A 150 10.45 14.17 6.18
C SER A 150 11.96 13.99 6.43
N SER A 151 12.60 13.04 5.75
CA SER A 151 14.05 12.81 5.86
C SER A 151 14.88 13.91 5.18
N GLU A 152 14.39 14.45 4.06
CA GLU A 152 15.06 15.53 3.35
C GLU A 152 15.03 16.85 4.13
N GLU A 153 13.91 17.17 4.77
CA GLU A 153 13.79 18.35 5.62
C GLU A 153 14.79 18.33 6.77
N VAL A 154 14.93 17.19 7.45
CA VAL A 154 15.89 17.05 8.54
C VAL A 154 17.33 17.10 8.04
N ARG A 155 17.61 16.55 6.85
CA ARG A 155 18.92 16.69 6.20
C ARG A 155 19.22 18.15 5.85
N LYS A 156 18.24 18.93 5.39
CA LYS A 156 18.39 20.37 5.12
C LYS A 156 18.64 21.15 6.41
N LEU A 157 17.89 20.89 7.48
CA LEU A 157 18.09 21.48 8.81
C LEU A 157 19.51 21.24 9.34
N ARG A 158 20.00 20.00 9.22
CA ARG A 158 21.39 19.65 9.55
C ARG A 158 22.39 20.42 8.69
N GLY A 159 22.13 20.57 7.39
CA GLY A 159 22.95 21.35 6.47
C GLY A 159 23.06 22.83 6.87
N TYR A 160 21.93 23.47 7.21
CA TYR A 160 21.90 24.85 7.67
C TYR A 160 22.68 25.07 8.98
N MET A 161 22.59 24.11 9.91
CA MET A 161 23.35 24.14 11.15
C MET A 161 24.86 24.09 10.88
N TYR A 162 25.32 23.21 9.98
CA TYR A 162 26.74 23.15 9.62
C TYR A 162 27.22 24.39 8.88
N SER A 163 26.42 24.95 7.97
CA SER A 163 26.80 26.19 7.27
C SER A 163 26.91 27.38 8.21
N TYR A 164 26.05 27.44 9.24
CA TYR A 164 26.11 28.48 10.26
C TYR A 164 27.32 28.32 11.18
N LYS A 165 27.71 27.08 11.51
CA LYS A 165 28.89 26.78 12.34
C LYS A 165 30.22 27.05 11.61
N ALA A 166 30.20 27.12 10.28
CA ALA A 166 31.38 27.39 9.45
C ALA A 166 31.62 28.89 9.17
N MET A 167 30.68 29.76 9.56
CA MET A 167 30.74 31.22 9.42
C MET A 167 31.15 31.87 10.74
#